data_AF-A0A4U5MJ23-F1
#
_entry.id   AF-A0A4U5MJ23-F1
#
_cell.length_a   1.000
_cell.length_b   1.000
_cell.length_c   1.000
_cell.angle_alpha   90.00
_cell.angle_beta   90.00
_cell.angle_gamma   90.00
#
_symmetry.space_group_name_H-M   'P 1'
#
loop_
_entity.id
_entity.type
_entity.pdbx_description
1 polymer ?
#
loop_
_entity_poly.entity_id
_entity_poly.type
_entity_poly.pdbx_seq_one_letter_code
_entity_poly.pdbx_strand_id
1 'polypeptide(L)'
;MLLLLLAVLPFLLVTEALKIVVFAPEQANSQIIWNRRVCEELIKAGHDVTLIMISAMDFPKPEIKFGPEIKVWKINASVPLNIDFEESMKNSAFLNLPMWDVRVRKQFAHFGSALVGSCEHFRTPPKHGIPETADR
;
A
#
# COMPACT_ATOMS: atom_id res chain seq x y z
N MET A 1 42.05 24.03 1.83
CA MET A 1 41.29 22.93 1.18
C MET A 1 41.26 21.67 2.04
N LEU A 2 42.40 21.09 2.45
CA LEU A 2 42.45 19.84 3.23
C LEU A 2 41.74 19.94 4.61
N LEU A 3 41.93 21.04 5.34
CA LEU A 3 41.25 21.33 6.62
C LEU A 3 39.72 21.46 6.49
N LEU A 4 39.25 21.92 5.33
CA LEU A 4 37.81 22.06 5.05
C LEU A 4 37.17 20.70 4.75
N LEU A 5 37.91 19.81 4.07
CA LEU A 5 37.52 18.42 3.81
C LEU A 5 37.43 17.59 5.10
N LEU A 6 38.38 17.78 6.02
CA LEU A 6 38.39 17.14 7.34
C LEU A 6 37.24 17.61 8.25
N ALA A 7 36.82 18.87 8.12
CA ALA A 7 35.70 19.41 8.89
C ALA A 7 34.32 18.92 8.41
N VAL A 8 34.19 18.52 7.14
CA VAL A 8 32.93 18.01 6.55
C VAL A 8 32.76 16.50 6.74
N LEU A 9 33.85 15.75 6.90
CA LEU A 9 33.84 14.30 7.09
C LEU A 9 32.95 13.79 8.26
N PRO A 10 32.94 14.42 9.46
CA PRO A 10 32.05 13.97 10.53
C PRO A 10 30.58 14.28 10.25
N PHE A 11 30.25 15.28 9.43
CA PHE A 11 28.86 15.54 9.01
C PHE A 11 28.31 14.46 8.06
N LEU A 12 29.19 13.81 7.29
CA LEU A 12 28.81 12.70 6.40
C LEU A 12 28.58 11.38 7.16
N LEU A 13 29.12 11.23 8.36
CA LEU A 13 28.95 10.02 9.19
C LEU A 13 27.62 9.98 9.97
N VAL A 14 26.84 11.08 9.99
CA VAL A 14 25.60 11.19 10.78
C VAL A 14 24.35 10.84 9.95
N THR A 15 24.50 10.30 8.73
CA THR A 15 23.34 9.84 7.95
C THR A 15 22.88 8.48 8.45
N GLU A 16 22.07 8.47 9.51
CA GLU A 16 21.42 7.27 10.03
C GLU A 16 20.39 6.72 9.03
N ALA A 17 20.42 5.41 8.82
CA ALA A 17 19.42 4.71 8.03
C ALA A 17 18.07 4.72 8.76
N LEU A 18 17.14 5.58 8.30
CA LEU A 18 15.78 5.60 8.83
C LEU A 18 15.06 4.27 8.58
N LYS A 19 14.27 3.83 9.58
CA LYS A 19 13.28 2.76 9.42
C LYS A 19 11.97 3.35 8.93
N ILE A 20 11.58 3.05 7.69
CA ILE A 20 10.42 3.65 7.02
C ILE A 20 9.37 2.58 6.78
N VAL A 21 8.13 2.88 7.16
CA VAL A 21 6.96 2.04 6.87
C VAL A 21 6.08 2.74 5.85
N VAL A 22 5.83 2.08 4.72
CA VAL A 22 4.95 2.57 3.65
C VAL A 22 3.65 1.81 3.70
N PHE A 23 2.54 2.52 3.93
CA PHE A 23 1.20 1.93 3.89
C PHE A 23 0.59 2.14 2.51
N ALA A 24 0.31 1.05 1.80
CA ALA A 24 -0.22 1.08 0.44
C ALA A 24 -1.55 0.32 0.36
N PRO A 25 -2.62 0.94 -0.16
CA PRO A 25 -3.86 0.23 -0.43
C PRO A 25 -3.66 -0.72 -1.62
N GLU A 26 -3.92 -2.01 -1.43
CA GLU A 26 -3.79 -3.07 -2.44
C GLU A 26 -5.03 -3.13 -3.35
N GLN A 27 -5.51 -1.98 -3.83
CA GLN A 27 -6.76 -1.91 -4.60
C GLN A 27 -6.55 -2.10 -6.10
N ALA A 28 -5.42 -1.63 -6.62
CA ALA A 28 -5.08 -1.74 -8.04
C ALA A 28 -3.57 -1.94 -8.22
N ASN A 29 -3.19 -2.67 -9.26
CA ASN A 29 -1.78 -2.93 -9.57
C ASN A 29 -0.98 -1.64 -9.80
N SER A 30 -1.60 -0.61 -10.38
CA SER A 30 -0.96 0.70 -10.57
C SER A 30 -0.54 1.35 -9.25
N GLN A 31 -1.36 1.25 -8.20
CA GLN A 31 -1.05 1.76 -6.86
C GLN A 31 0.13 1.01 -6.25
N ILE A 32 0.15 -0.32 -6.40
CA ILE A 32 1.21 -1.18 -5.86
C ILE A 32 2.53 -0.92 -6.61
N ILE A 33 2.50 -0.81 -7.93
CA ILE A 33 3.69 -0.51 -8.77
C ILE A 33 4.28 0.85 -8.39
N TRP A 34 3.43 1.86 -8.17
CA TRP A 34 3.89 3.17 -7.74
C TRP A 34 4.61 3.10 -6.38
N ASN A 35 3.96 2.52 -5.37
CA ASN A 35 4.53 2.40 -4.03
C ASN A 35 5.79 1.53 -4.01
N ARG A 36 5.84 0.48 -4.84
CA ARG A 36 7.05 -0.32 -5.04
C ARG A 36 8.24 0.53 -5.47
N ARG A 37 8.07 1.40 -6.47
CA ARG A 37 9.15 2.29 -6.95
C ARG A 37 9.61 3.26 -5.88
N VAL A 38 8.68 3.79 -5.09
CA VAL A 38 9.02 4.65 -3.94
C VAL A 38 9.88 3.87 -2.94
N CYS A 39 9.50 2.63 -2.59
CA CYS A 39 10.30 1.78 -1.71
C CYS A 39 11.70 1.47 -2.29
N GLU A 40 11.79 1.17 -3.58
CA GLU A 40 13.07 0.91 -4.26
C GLU A 40 14.02 2.12 -4.16
N GLU A 41 13.54 3.34 -4.37
CA GLU A 41 14.36 4.55 -4.23
C GLU A 41 14.77 4.83 -2.79
N LEU A 42 13.89 4.58 -1.81
CA LEU A 42 14.22 4.73 -0.39
C LEU A 42 15.29 3.72 0.06
N ILE A 43 15.22 2.47 -0.43
CA ILE A 43 16.25 1.46 -0.17
C ILE A 43 17.58 1.85 -0.81
N LYS A 44 17.58 2.35 -2.06
CA LYS A 44 18.79 2.87 -2.71
C LYS A 44 19.45 4.01 -1.93
N ALA A 45 18.67 4.80 -1.22
CA ALA A 45 19.16 5.86 -0.34
C ALA A 45 19.73 5.33 1.00
N GLY A 46 19.65 4.02 1.26
CA GLY A 46 20.18 3.37 2.46
C GLY A 46 19.17 3.22 3.61
N HIS A 47 17.87 3.40 3.38
CA HIS A 47 16.84 3.23 4.41
C HIS A 47 16.38 1.77 4.56
N ASP A 48 15.94 1.38 5.75
CA ASP A 48 15.26 0.10 6.00
C ASP A 48 13.76 0.29 5.77
N VAL A 49 13.24 -0.27 4.67
CA VAL A 49 11.87 0.01 4.20
C VAL A 49 11.00 -1.24 4.34
N THR A 50 9.83 -1.05 4.97
CA THR A 50 8.77 -2.06 5.04
C THR A 50 7.52 -1.56 4.32
N LEU A 51 7.06 -2.32 3.32
CA LEU A 51 5.82 -2.05 2.59
C LEU A 51 4.68 -2.87 3.20
N ILE A 52 3.67 -2.19 3.76
CA ILE A 52 2.45 -2.80 4.27
C ILE A 52 1.35 -2.59 3.25
N MET A 53 0.94 -3.68 2.60
CA MET A 53 -0.15 -3.72 1.64
C MET A 53 -1.45 -4.06 2.35
N ILE A 54 -2.47 -3.22 2.18
CA ILE A 54 -3.77 -3.36 2.82
C ILE A 54 -4.84 -3.64 1.78
N SER A 55 -5.42 -4.83 1.83
CA SER A 55 -6.53 -5.20 0.97
C SER A 55 -7.87 -4.93 1.66
N ALA A 56 -8.62 -3.95 1.16
CA ALA A 56 -10.00 -3.66 1.57
C ALA A 56 -11.06 -4.43 0.75
N MET A 57 -10.68 -5.01 -0.38
CA MET A 57 -11.56 -5.75 -1.29
C MET A 57 -10.80 -6.89 -1.94
N ASP A 58 -11.41 -8.07 -1.98
CA ASP A 58 -10.82 -9.26 -2.57
C ASP A 58 -11.16 -9.32 -4.06
N PHE A 59 -10.18 -8.97 -4.91
CA PHE A 59 -10.29 -9.05 -6.35
C PHE A 59 -9.11 -9.85 -6.90
N PRO A 60 -9.34 -10.74 -7.89
CA PRO A 60 -8.27 -11.46 -8.55
C PRO A 60 -7.38 -10.46 -9.30
N LYS A 61 -6.10 -10.39 -8.94
CA LYS A 61 -5.10 -9.51 -9.57
C LYS A 61 -3.85 -10.30 -9.92
N PRO A 62 -3.18 -9.98 -11.05
CA PRO A 62 -1.86 -10.51 -11.33
C PRO A 62 -0.89 -10.13 -10.21
N GLU A 63 -0.13 -11.10 -9.72
CA GLU A 63 0.83 -10.88 -8.65
C GLU A 63 1.98 -9.97 -9.14
N ILE A 64 2.29 -8.96 -8.34
CA ILE A 64 3.43 -8.08 -8.57
C ILE A 64 4.63 -8.64 -7.82
N LYS A 65 5.71 -8.88 -8.57
CA LYS A 65 6.99 -9.30 -7.99
C LYS A 65 7.65 -8.12 -7.28
N PHE A 66 8.28 -8.37 -6.14
CA PHE A 66 9.09 -7.39 -5.41
C PHE A 66 10.56 -7.85 -5.40
N GLY A 67 11.49 -6.89 -5.30
CA GLY A 67 12.89 -7.22 -5.04
C GLY A 67 13.05 -7.82 -3.64
N PRO A 68 14.08 -8.67 -3.39
CA PRO A 68 14.28 -9.33 -2.11
C PRO A 68 14.58 -8.36 -0.95
N GLU A 69 14.97 -7.13 -1.26
CA GLU A 69 15.32 -6.09 -0.29
C GLU A 69 14.10 -5.41 0.34
N ILE A 70 12.92 -5.51 -0.28
CA ILE A 70 11.70 -4.89 0.23
C ILE A 70 10.99 -5.88 1.16
N LYS A 71 10.85 -5.54 2.44
CA LYS A 71 10.02 -6.31 3.38
C LYS A 71 8.55 -6.02 3.09
N VAL A 72 7.82 -6.99 2.54
CA VAL A 72 6.40 -6.82 2.18
C VAL A 72 5.50 -7.56 3.16
N TRP A 73 4.53 -6.85 3.72
CA TRP A 73 3.51 -7.37 4.62
C TRP A 73 2.14 -7.21 3.98
N LYS A 74 1.40 -8.31 3.80
CA LYS A 74 0.04 -8.27 3.25
C LYS A 74 -0.96 -8.41 4.39
N ILE A 75 -1.80 -7.40 4.57
CA ILE A 75 -2.89 -7.39 5.55
C ILE A 75 -4.20 -7.49 4.78
N ASN A 76 -4.92 -8.58 5.03
CA ASN A 76 -6.27 -8.73 4.53
C ASN A 76 -7.25 -8.07 5.52
N ALA A 77 -7.81 -6.94 5.11
CA ALA A 77 -8.86 -6.21 5.82
C ALA A 77 -10.12 -6.12 4.94
N SER A 78 -10.35 -7.13 4.09
CA SER A 78 -11.45 -7.11 3.15
C SER A 78 -12.77 -7.29 3.87
N VAL A 79 -13.77 -6.54 3.42
CA VAL A 79 -15.15 -6.70 3.88
C VAL A 79 -15.97 -7.34 2.78
N PRO A 80 -16.87 -8.29 3.12
CA PRO A 80 -17.75 -8.88 2.14
C PRO A 80 -18.69 -7.80 1.59
N LEU A 81 -18.61 -7.57 0.28
CA LEU A 81 -19.53 -6.67 -0.41
C LEU A 81 -20.63 -7.50 -1.04
N ASN A 82 -21.89 -7.13 -0.76
CA ASN A 82 -23.08 -7.76 -1.37
C ASN A 82 -23.28 -7.41 -2.86
N ILE A 83 -22.24 -6.92 -3.53
CA ILE A 83 -22.28 -6.50 -4.92
C ILE A 83 -21.06 -7.04 -5.67
N ASP A 84 -21.29 -7.51 -6.88
CA ASP A 84 -20.22 -7.84 -7.81
C ASP A 84 -19.64 -6.54 -8.38
N PHE A 85 -18.55 -6.09 -7.78
CA PHE A 85 -17.83 -4.89 -8.20
C PHE A 85 -17.23 -5.04 -9.60
N GLU A 86 -16.85 -6.26 -10.00
CA GLU A 86 -16.25 -6.52 -11.30
C GLU A 86 -17.29 -6.38 -12.40
N GLU A 87 -18.47 -6.96 -12.22
CA GLU A 87 -19.61 -6.80 -13.14
C GLU A 87 -20.03 -5.33 -13.25
N SER A 88 -20.11 -4.64 -12.10
CA SER A 88 -20.47 -3.22 -12.04
C SER A 88 -19.49 -2.35 -12.84
N MET A 89 -18.18 -2.62 -12.72
CA MET A 89 -17.14 -1.93 -13.50
C MET A 89 -17.23 -2.28 -14.99
N LYS A 90 -17.44 -3.55 -15.36
CA LYS A 90 -17.60 -3.97 -16.77
C LYS A 90 -18.73 -3.21 -17.47
N ASN A 91 -19.87 -3.08 -16.80
CA ASN A 91 -21.05 -2.38 -17.34
C ASN A 91 -20.85 -0.86 -17.49
N SER A 92 -19.81 -0.30 -16.87
CA SER A 92 -19.55 1.14 -16.85
C SER A 92 -18.28 1.54 -17.61
N ALA A 93 -17.38 0.59 -17.88
CA ALA A 93 -16.03 0.86 -18.41
C ALA A 93 -16.01 1.55 -19.78
N PHE A 94 -16.95 1.21 -20.66
CA PHE A 94 -17.03 1.77 -22.02
C PHE A 94 -18.09 2.85 -22.19
N LEU A 95 -18.80 3.19 -21.10
CA LEU A 95 -19.81 4.24 -21.11
C LEU A 95 -19.18 5.56 -20.65
N ASN A 96 -19.42 6.62 -21.41
CA ASN A 96 -19.11 7.98 -20.96
C ASN A 96 -20.16 8.44 -19.95
N LEU A 97 -20.03 7.95 -18.72
CA LEU A 97 -20.91 8.33 -17.61
C LEU A 97 -20.33 9.57 -16.90
N PRO A 98 -21.12 10.65 -16.72
CA PRO A 98 -20.67 11.75 -15.90
C PRO A 98 -20.55 11.31 -14.44
N MET A 99 -19.66 11.93 -13.68
CA MET A 99 -19.46 11.67 -12.24
C MET A 99 -20.74 11.82 -11.39
N TRP A 100 -21.71 12.57 -11.90
CA TRP A 100 -23.00 12.83 -11.26
C TRP A 100 -24.05 11.74 -11.51
N ASP A 101 -23.78 10.79 -12.40
CA ASP A 101 -24.68 9.67 -12.70
C ASP A 101 -24.93 8.85 -11.43
N VAL A 102 -26.20 8.51 -11.18
CA VAL A 102 -26.62 7.80 -9.98
C VAL A 102 -25.89 6.46 -9.83
N ARG A 103 -25.58 5.78 -10.95
CA ARG A 103 -24.86 4.51 -10.96
C ARG A 103 -23.42 4.68 -10.47
N VAL A 104 -22.73 5.68 -11.01
CA VAL A 104 -21.35 6.03 -10.62
C VAL A 104 -21.32 6.41 -9.14
N ARG A 105 -22.23 7.29 -8.69
CA ARG A 105 -22.30 7.70 -7.28
C ARG A 105 -22.59 6.52 -6.34
N LYS A 106 -23.45 5.59 -6.75
CA LYS A 106 -23.74 4.37 -5.99
C LYS A 106 -22.51 3.47 -5.89
N GLN A 107 -21.77 3.27 -6.98
CA GLN A 107 -20.50 2.54 -6.97
C GLN A 107 -19.48 3.18 -6.01
N PHE A 108 -19.30 4.51 -6.09
CA PHE A 108 -18.41 5.24 -5.18
C PHE A 108 -18.85 5.15 -3.72
N ALA A 109 -20.17 5.17 -3.45
CA ALA A 109 -20.69 5.00 -2.09
C ALA A 109 -20.38 3.59 -1.55
N HIS A 110 -20.55 2.55 -2.37
CA HIS A 110 -20.18 1.19 -1.97
C HIS A 110 -18.67 1.04 -1.76
N PHE A 111 -17.85 1.59 -2.65
CA PHE A 111 -16.40 1.60 -2.51
C PHE A 111 -15.98 2.29 -1.21
N GLY A 112 -16.57 3.46 -0.93
CA GLY A 112 -16.36 4.19 0.32
C GLY A 112 -16.77 3.38 1.55
N SER A 113 -17.92 2.70 1.50
CA SER A 113 -18.36 1.82 2.59
C SER A 113 -17.41 0.64 2.82
N ALA A 114 -16.83 0.10 1.75
CA ALA A 114 -15.84 -0.98 1.82
C ALA A 114 -14.57 -0.50 2.55
N LEU A 115 -14.08 0.68 2.18
CA LEU A 115 -12.92 1.30 2.83
C LEU A 115 -13.18 1.59 4.31
N VAL A 116 -14.35 2.13 4.65
CA VAL A 116 -14.73 2.41 6.04
C VAL A 116 -14.84 1.11 6.85
N GLY A 117 -15.51 0.08 6.32
CA GLY A 117 -15.62 -1.22 6.98
C GLY A 117 -14.27 -1.94 7.12
N SER A 118 -13.38 -1.76 6.16
CA SER A 118 -11.99 -2.24 6.24
C SER A 118 -11.24 -1.62 7.41
N CYS A 119 -11.44 -0.32 7.67
CA CYS A 119 -10.84 0.36 8.83
C CYS A 119 -11.25 -0.25 10.18
N GLU A 120 -12.43 -0.86 10.29
CA GLU A 120 -12.88 -1.51 11.52
C GLU A 120 -12.04 -2.74 11.88
N HIS A 121 -11.49 -3.44 10.87
CA HIS A 121 -10.62 -4.60 11.07
C HIS A 121 -9.29 -4.20 11.75
N PHE A 122 -8.85 -2.95 11.60
CA PHE A 122 -7.66 -2.42 12.25
C PHE A 122 -7.91 -1.98 13.70
N ARG A 123 -9.18 -1.79 14.09
CA ARG A 123 -9.54 -1.35 15.44
C ARG A 123 -9.62 -2.51 16.43
N THR A 124 -9.88 -3.72 15.97
CA THR A 124 -9.86 -4.94 16.78
C THR A 124 -8.56 -5.70 16.55
N PRO A 125 -7.88 -6.19 17.61
CA PRO A 125 -6.69 -7.01 17.42
C PRO A 125 -7.05 -8.25 16.56
N PRO A 126 -6.20 -8.62 15.59
CA PRO A 126 -6.51 -9.70 14.66
C PRO A 126 -6.71 -11.01 15.42
N LYS A 127 -7.79 -11.74 15.11
CA LYS A 127 -8.08 -13.08 15.68
C LYS A 127 -7.16 -14.19 15.15
N HIS A 128 -6.33 -13.88 14.15
CA HIS A 128 -5.27 -14.76 13.66
C HIS A 128 -3.95 -14.07 13.91
N GLY A 129 -3.07 -14.79 14.63
CA GLY A 129 -1.85 -14.28 15.21
C GLY A 129 -1.02 -13.45 14.24
N ILE A 130 -0.46 -12.38 14.79
CA ILE A 130 0.74 -11.74 14.26
C ILE A 130 1.72 -12.89 13.96
N PRO A 131 2.18 -13.09 12.71
CA PRO A 131 3.27 -14.02 12.48
C PRO A 131 4.48 -13.52 13.26
N GLU A 132 4.87 -14.34 14.23
CA GLU A 132 6.03 -14.20 15.11
C GLU A 132 7.31 -14.33 14.26
N THR A 133 7.60 -13.33 13.44
CA THR A 133 8.86 -13.19 12.72
C THR A 133 9.27 -11.72 12.68
N ALA A 134 9.35 -11.12 13.86
CA ALA A 134 9.98 -9.81 14.07
C ALA A 134 11.01 -9.86 15.23
N ASP A 135 11.46 -11.06 15.61
CA ASP A 135 12.65 -11.25 16.43
C ASP A 135 13.80 -11.71 15.52
N ARG A 136 14.59 -10.73 15.08
CA ARG A 136 16.04 -10.80 14.84
C ARG A 136 16.58 -9.42 14.56
#